data_AF-A0A819CEZ6-F1
#
_entry.id   AF-A0A819CEZ6-F1
#
_cell.length_a   1.000
_cell.length_b   1.000
_cell.length_c   1.000
_cell.angle_alpha   90.00
_cell.angle_beta   90.00
_cell.angle_gamma   90.00
#
_symmetry.space_group_name_H-M   'P 1'
#
loop_
_entity.id
_entity.type
_entity.pdbx_description
1 polymer ?
#
loop_
_entity_poly.entity_id
_entity_poly.type
_entity_poly.pdbx_seq_one_letter_code
_entity_poly.pdbx_strand_id
1 'polypeptide(L)'
;MSAASEYNEIKEQLNNVSEQLNRVELLLNNSMNQLLNKIDDSNRNIIDLFKSRYTSLADDQQQSSSRPVNALLIIDVQHDFINGSLSLRKCPSKHNGEEVVPVINHLLDSIDFDVVVYSHDWHPSDHISFFDSLHLRSQYLTNDSTPLADLRPYSTAIFDIPGVARMEQILWPAHCVQNTSGAELHPDLKVIDEKNTRNISVIHIYKGTKSDIDSYSAFWDNLKLSETTLQQQLQKNRVTHVYE
;
A
#
# COMPACT_ATOMS: atom_id res chain seq x y z
N MET A 1 1.87 -13.70 48.16
CA MET A 1 1.32 -12.44 47.62
C MET A 1 0.39 -12.81 46.47
N SER A 2 -0.79 -12.19 46.33
CA SER A 2 -1.70 -12.52 45.23
C SER A 2 -1.20 -11.88 43.93
N ALA A 3 -1.45 -12.49 42.78
CA ALA A 3 -1.08 -11.96 41.47
C ALA A 3 -1.60 -10.52 41.22
N ALA A 4 -2.69 -10.13 41.90
CA ALA A 4 -3.22 -8.77 41.85
C ALA A 4 -2.35 -7.75 42.61
N SER A 5 -1.70 -8.17 43.70
CA SER A 5 -0.76 -7.32 44.45
C SER A 5 0.49 -7.03 43.64
N GLU A 6 1.03 -8.04 42.97
CA GLU A 6 2.24 -7.96 42.15
C GLU A 6 1.99 -7.14 40.87
N TYR A 7 0.81 -7.29 40.25
CA TYR A 7 0.39 -6.46 39.11
C TYR A 7 0.30 -4.96 39.46
N ASN A 8 -0.28 -4.63 40.62
CA ASN A 8 -0.40 -3.24 41.05
C ASN A 8 0.95 -2.60 41.36
N GLU A 9 1.88 -3.35 41.96
CA GLU A 9 3.23 -2.90 42.26
C GLU A 9 4.03 -2.62 40.96
N ILE A 10 3.93 -3.51 39.97
CA ILE A 10 4.55 -3.31 38.64
C ILE A 10 3.94 -2.08 37.94
N LYS A 11 2.63 -1.89 38.02
CA LYS A 11 1.93 -0.74 37.40
C LYS A 11 2.37 0.59 38.02
N GLU A 12 2.56 0.62 39.34
CA GLU A 12 3.04 1.81 40.04
C GLU A 12 4.49 2.14 39.67
N GLN A 13 5.35 1.12 39.56
CA GLN A 13 6.73 1.29 39.08
C GLN A 13 6.79 1.83 37.64
N LEU A 14 5.96 1.31 36.73
CA LEU A 14 5.87 1.81 35.34
C LEU A 14 5.41 3.26 35.27
N ASN A 15 4.43 3.65 36.08
CA ASN A 15 3.96 5.04 36.15
C ASN A 15 5.08 5.98 36.63
N ASN A 16 5.83 5.58 37.66
CA ASN A 16 6.94 6.38 38.17
C ASN A 16 8.07 6.54 37.13
N VAL A 17 8.39 5.48 36.39
CA VAL A 17 9.37 5.55 35.28
C VAL A 17 8.87 6.48 34.17
N SER A 18 7.58 6.43 33.82
CA SER A 18 6.99 7.33 32.83
C SER A 18 7.05 8.81 33.26
N GLU A 19 6.74 9.11 34.53
CA GLU A 19 6.88 10.47 35.06
C GLU A 19 8.33 10.97 35.04
N GLN A 20 9.30 10.11 35.36
CA GLN A 20 10.72 10.46 35.31
C GLN A 20 11.19 10.74 33.89
N LEU A 21 10.77 9.94 32.90
CA LEU A 21 11.07 10.16 31.49
C LEU A 21 10.50 11.50 30.99
N ASN A 22 9.24 11.79 31.32
CA ASN A 22 8.60 13.06 30.94
C ASN A 22 9.34 14.29 31.53
N ARG A 23 9.85 14.18 32.78
CA ARG A 23 10.66 15.24 33.39
C ARG A 23 12.00 15.44 32.66
N VAL A 24 12.67 14.35 32.29
CA VAL A 24 13.93 14.40 31.54
C VAL A 24 13.72 15.04 30.17
N GLU A 25 12.66 14.65 29.46
CA GLU A 25 12.31 15.21 28.16
C GLU A 25 12.02 16.71 28.23
N LEU A 26 11.26 17.16 29.25
CA LEU A 26 10.99 18.57 29.47
C LEU A 26 12.27 19.38 29.73
N LEU A 27 13.21 18.82 30.50
CA LEU A 27 14.51 19.47 30.77
C LEU A 27 15.39 19.54 29.52
N LEU A 28 15.40 18.50 28.69
CA LEU A 28 16.09 18.49 27.40
C LEU A 28 15.51 19.53 26.45
N ASN A 29 14.18 19.59 26.33
CA ASN A 29 13.46 20.57 25.53
C ASN A 29 13.76 22.01 25.95
N ASN A 30 13.72 22.28 27.25
CA ASN A 30 14.03 23.61 27.79
C ASN A 30 15.49 24.00 27.54
N SER A 31 16.43 23.06 27.71
CA SER A 31 17.85 23.29 27.47
C SER A 31 18.15 23.54 25.99
N MET A 32 17.52 22.76 25.11
CA MET A 32 17.57 22.94 23.65
C MET A 32 17.05 24.32 23.24
N ASN A 33 15.88 24.73 23.73
CA ASN A 33 15.31 26.03 23.42
C ASN A 33 16.19 27.20 23.91
N GLN A 34 16.82 27.06 25.07
CA GLN A 34 17.80 28.04 25.57
C GLN A 34 19.06 28.11 24.70
N LEU A 35 19.53 26.98 24.16
CA LEU A 35 20.66 26.95 23.22
C LEU A 35 20.29 27.58 21.88
N LEU A 36 19.10 27.28 21.35
CA LEU A 36 18.60 27.83 20.09
C LEU A 36 18.40 29.35 20.15
N ASN A 37 17.96 29.88 21.29
CA ASN A 37 17.78 31.33 21.50
C ASN A 37 19.11 32.11 21.65
N LYS A 38 20.25 31.42 21.80
CA LYS A 38 21.58 32.04 21.90
C LYS A 38 22.32 32.10 20.55
N ILE A 39 21.72 31.58 19.47
CA ILE A 39 22.30 31.56 18.13
C ILE A 39 21.73 32.73 17.32
N ASP A 40 22.61 33.52 16.71
CA ASP A 40 22.27 34.75 15.99
C ASP A 40 21.45 34.49 14.69
N ASP A 41 20.67 35.49 14.28
CA ASP A 41 19.65 35.43 13.22
C ASP A 41 20.18 35.00 11.83
N SER A 42 21.50 35.09 11.63
CA SER A 42 22.20 34.68 10.39
C SER A 42 22.15 33.16 10.13
N ASN A 43 21.74 32.35 11.12
CA ASN A 43 21.68 30.89 11.02
C ASN A 43 20.24 30.30 11.00
N ARG A 44 19.21 31.12 10.76
CA ARG A 44 17.79 30.68 10.77
C ARG A 44 17.50 29.43 9.94
N ASN A 45 18.11 29.28 8.76
CA ASN A 45 17.92 28.08 7.92
C ASN A 45 18.40 26.79 8.61
N ILE A 46 19.50 26.87 9.37
CA ILE A 46 20.02 25.72 10.13
C ILE A 46 19.10 25.44 11.33
N ILE A 47 18.57 26.48 11.98
CA ILE A 47 17.61 26.34 13.08
C ILE A 47 16.32 25.67 12.59
N ASP A 48 15.80 26.04 11.43
CA ASP A 48 14.58 25.45 10.88
C ASP A 48 14.78 23.98 10.47
N LEU A 49 15.95 23.64 9.90
CA LEU A 49 16.36 22.26 9.65
C LEU A 49 16.47 21.44 10.94
N PHE A 50 17.07 22.00 11.99
CA PHE A 50 17.17 21.33 13.29
C PHE A 50 15.82 21.19 13.98
N LYS A 51 14.96 22.22 13.94
CA LYS A 51 13.59 22.16 14.48
C LYS A 51 12.78 21.11 13.74
N SER A 52 12.78 21.10 12.41
CA SER A 52 12.07 20.09 11.62
C SER A 52 12.54 18.68 11.97
N ARG A 53 13.85 18.47 12.13
CA ARG A 53 14.39 17.16 12.50
C ARG A 53 14.09 16.78 13.95
N TYR A 54 14.16 17.73 14.89
CA TYR A 54 13.87 17.48 16.29
C TYR A 54 12.39 17.23 16.54
N THR A 55 11.49 17.98 15.87
CA THR A 55 10.05 17.70 15.88
C THR A 55 9.76 16.32 15.30
N SER A 56 10.42 15.90 14.21
CA SER A 56 10.26 14.53 13.70
C SER A 56 10.73 13.47 14.70
N LEU A 57 11.83 13.72 15.43
CA LEU A 57 12.32 12.81 16.45
C LEU A 57 11.42 12.77 17.69
N ALA A 58 10.79 13.90 18.05
CA ALA A 58 9.80 13.95 19.14
C ALA A 58 8.48 13.27 18.74
N ASP A 59 8.03 13.41 17.49
CA ASP A 59 6.90 12.67 16.94
C ASP A 59 7.18 11.15 16.91
N ASP A 60 8.39 10.74 16.52
CA ASP A 60 8.84 9.33 16.58
C ASP A 60 8.87 8.81 18.03
N GLN A 61 9.29 9.62 19.00
CA GLN A 61 9.32 9.25 20.43
C GLN A 61 7.90 9.13 21.01
N GLN A 62 6.96 10.01 20.64
CA GLN A 62 5.56 9.90 21.03
C GLN A 62 4.86 8.69 20.40
N GLN A 63 5.20 8.32 19.16
CA GLN A 63 4.69 7.11 18.52
C GLN A 63 5.09 5.81 19.26
N SER A 64 6.24 5.78 19.93
CA SER A 64 6.70 4.58 20.67
C SER A 64 5.82 4.18 21.86
N SER A 65 4.92 5.07 22.31
CA SER A 65 3.96 4.81 23.40
C SER A 65 2.53 4.50 22.94
N SER A 66 2.24 4.65 21.65
CA SER A 66 0.91 4.38 21.08
C SER A 66 0.81 2.94 20.57
N ARG A 67 -0.36 2.31 20.75
CA ARG A 67 -0.61 0.96 20.18
C ARG A 67 -0.35 0.99 18.67
N PRO A 68 0.21 -0.08 18.07
CA PRO A 68 0.40 -0.14 16.62
C PRO A 68 -0.94 0.03 15.90
N VAL A 69 -0.88 0.62 14.71
CA VAL A 69 -2.03 0.77 13.81
C VAL A 69 -1.80 -0.18 12.64
N ASN A 70 -2.61 -1.23 12.58
CA ASN A 70 -2.42 -2.35 11.67
C ASN A 70 -3.30 -2.22 10.44
N ALA A 71 -2.71 -2.37 9.26
CA ALA A 71 -3.42 -2.40 7.99
C ALA A 71 -3.30 -3.76 7.30
N LEU A 72 -4.43 -4.31 6.85
CA LEU A 72 -4.46 -5.46 5.94
C LEU A 72 -4.70 -4.99 4.51
N LEU A 73 -3.81 -5.32 3.60
CA LEU A 73 -3.95 -5.10 2.16
C LEU A 73 -4.42 -6.40 1.52
N ILE A 74 -5.61 -6.35 0.93
CA ILE A 74 -6.21 -7.44 0.17
C ILE A 74 -6.01 -7.11 -1.30
N ILE A 75 -5.01 -7.76 -1.90
CA ILE A 75 -4.55 -7.44 -3.24
C ILE A 75 -5.28 -8.29 -4.29
N ASP A 76 -6.04 -7.61 -5.16
CA ASP A 76 -6.56 -8.15 -6.41
C ASP A 76 -7.37 -9.45 -6.28
N VAL A 77 -8.18 -9.56 -5.22
CA VAL A 77 -9.08 -10.70 -5.01
C VAL A 77 -10.36 -10.52 -5.84
N GLN A 78 -10.17 -10.42 -7.15
CA GLN A 78 -11.20 -10.14 -8.16
C GLN A 78 -11.63 -11.40 -8.92
N HIS A 79 -12.79 -11.34 -9.59
CA HIS A 79 -13.34 -12.47 -10.35
C HIS A 79 -12.35 -13.00 -11.37
N ASP A 80 -11.75 -12.11 -12.18
CA ASP A 80 -10.88 -12.54 -13.28
C ASP A 80 -9.65 -13.31 -12.82
N PHE A 81 -9.06 -12.99 -11.66
CA PHE A 81 -7.92 -13.71 -11.13
C PHE A 81 -8.29 -15.04 -10.46
N ILE A 82 -9.49 -15.15 -9.91
CA ILE A 82 -9.93 -16.37 -9.22
C ILE A 82 -10.53 -17.38 -10.20
N ASN A 83 -11.63 -17.05 -10.86
CA ASN A 83 -12.39 -17.97 -11.70
C ASN A 83 -12.81 -17.41 -13.07
N GLY A 84 -12.41 -16.17 -13.41
CA GLY A 84 -12.71 -15.52 -14.69
C GLY A 84 -11.64 -15.69 -15.78
N SER A 85 -11.36 -14.60 -16.49
CA SER A 85 -10.55 -14.59 -17.73
C SER A 85 -9.07 -14.89 -17.50
N LEU A 86 -8.51 -14.43 -16.37
CA LEU A 86 -7.12 -14.65 -15.98
C LEU A 86 -6.98 -15.54 -14.74
N SER A 87 -7.89 -16.52 -14.61
CA SER A 87 -7.90 -17.42 -13.46
C SER A 87 -6.53 -18.07 -13.29
N LEU A 88 -6.00 -18.03 -12.06
CA LEU A 88 -4.71 -18.63 -11.73
C LEU A 88 -4.61 -20.12 -12.09
N ARG A 89 -5.75 -20.83 -12.17
CA ARG A 89 -5.82 -22.23 -12.61
C ARG A 89 -5.49 -22.40 -14.10
N LYS A 90 -5.83 -21.40 -14.92
CA LYS A 90 -5.61 -21.37 -16.38
C LYS A 90 -4.26 -20.75 -16.75
N CYS A 91 -3.65 -20.00 -15.84
CA CYS A 91 -2.33 -19.41 -16.01
C CYS A 91 -1.20 -20.43 -15.72
N PRO A 92 0.06 -20.13 -16.08
CA PRO A 92 1.20 -21.04 -15.89
C PRO A 92 1.43 -21.51 -14.44
N SER A 93 1.01 -20.72 -13.45
CA SER A 93 1.12 -21.06 -12.02
C SER A 93 0.21 -22.24 -11.61
N LYS A 94 -0.93 -22.41 -12.29
CA LYS A 94 -1.92 -23.48 -12.03
C LYS A 94 -2.44 -23.52 -10.59
N HIS A 95 -2.36 -22.41 -9.87
CA HIS A 95 -2.82 -22.31 -8.49
C HIS A 95 -4.34 -22.14 -8.43
N ASN A 96 -4.93 -22.58 -7.33
CA ASN A 96 -6.33 -22.36 -7.07
C ASN A 96 -6.54 -21.05 -6.28
N GLY A 97 -6.90 -19.97 -6.99
CA GLY A 97 -7.15 -18.67 -6.37
C GLY A 97 -8.29 -18.67 -5.34
N GLU A 98 -9.24 -19.59 -5.42
CA GLU A 98 -10.38 -19.66 -4.47
C GLU A 98 -9.92 -19.96 -3.03
N GLU A 99 -8.77 -20.61 -2.85
CA GLU A 99 -8.28 -21.02 -1.53
C GLU A 99 -7.88 -19.85 -0.63
N VAL A 100 -7.57 -18.69 -1.22
CA VAL A 100 -7.19 -17.50 -0.43
C VAL A 100 -8.39 -16.83 0.22
N VAL A 101 -9.57 -16.92 -0.39
CA VAL A 101 -10.79 -16.24 0.07
C VAL A 101 -11.19 -16.63 1.50
N PRO A 102 -11.32 -17.92 1.88
CA PRO A 102 -11.66 -18.29 3.25
C PRO A 102 -10.59 -17.90 4.26
N VAL A 103 -9.31 -17.85 3.86
CA VAL A 103 -8.21 -17.40 4.73
C VAL A 103 -8.34 -15.91 5.03
N ILE A 104 -8.55 -15.08 4.00
CA ILE A 104 -8.74 -13.63 4.17
C ILE A 104 -9.97 -13.35 5.02
N ASN A 105 -11.10 -14.02 4.74
CA ASN A 105 -12.32 -13.86 5.53
C ASN A 105 -12.08 -14.22 7.01
N HIS A 106 -11.35 -15.30 7.27
CA HIS A 106 -11.00 -15.68 8.64
C HIS A 106 -10.11 -14.63 9.33
N LEU A 107 -9.13 -14.04 8.63
CA LEU A 107 -8.30 -12.96 9.16
C LEU A 107 -9.14 -11.73 9.51
N LEU A 108 -10.07 -11.34 8.63
CA LEU A 108 -11.00 -10.24 8.85
C LEU A 108 -11.97 -10.49 10.02
N ASP A 109 -12.24 -11.75 10.37
CA ASP A 109 -13.07 -12.13 11.51
C ASP A 109 -12.29 -12.27 12.82
N SER A 110 -11.01 -12.60 12.75
CA SER A 110 -10.21 -13.01 13.90
C SER A 110 -9.23 -11.96 14.39
N ILE A 111 -8.95 -10.94 13.58
CA ILE A 111 -7.97 -9.89 13.88
C ILE A 111 -8.65 -8.53 13.74
N ASP A 112 -8.53 -7.71 14.78
CA ASP A 112 -8.97 -6.31 14.76
C ASP A 112 -7.94 -5.45 14.01
N PHE A 113 -8.10 -5.36 12.69
CA PHE A 113 -7.37 -4.39 11.88
C PHE A 113 -7.96 -2.99 12.03
N ASP A 114 -7.10 -1.98 12.09
CA ASP A 114 -7.51 -0.56 12.10
C ASP A 114 -7.85 -0.08 10.68
N VAL A 115 -7.19 -0.66 9.68
CA VAL A 115 -7.36 -0.30 8.27
C VAL A 115 -7.44 -1.55 7.41
N VAL A 116 -8.41 -1.61 6.50
CA VAL A 116 -8.48 -2.65 5.47
C VAL A 116 -8.48 -1.99 4.11
N VAL A 117 -7.56 -2.43 3.26
CA VAL A 117 -7.39 -1.92 1.90
C VAL A 117 -7.78 -3.02 0.92
N TYR A 118 -8.63 -2.71 -0.04
CA TYR A 118 -8.91 -3.57 -1.19
C TYR A 118 -8.30 -2.92 -2.43
N SER A 119 -7.33 -3.57 -3.07
CA SER A 119 -6.88 -3.13 -4.41
C SER A 119 -7.73 -3.76 -5.50
N HIS A 120 -7.84 -3.03 -6.60
CA HIS A 120 -8.56 -3.41 -7.79
C HIS A 120 -7.65 -3.13 -8.98
N ASP A 121 -7.29 -4.17 -9.71
CA ASP A 121 -6.85 -3.97 -11.08
C ASP A 121 -8.04 -3.45 -11.89
N TRP A 122 -7.83 -2.37 -12.64
CA TRP A 122 -8.95 -1.58 -13.17
C TRP A 122 -8.61 -0.98 -14.54
N HIS A 123 -8.46 -1.87 -15.52
CA HIS A 123 -7.88 -1.55 -16.81
C HIS A 123 -8.89 -1.02 -17.83
N PRO A 124 -8.58 0.06 -18.57
CA PRO A 124 -9.37 0.42 -19.75
C PRO A 124 -9.29 -0.71 -20.80
N SER A 125 -10.29 -0.82 -21.68
CA SER A 125 -10.35 -1.92 -22.66
C SER A 125 -9.19 -1.92 -23.66
N ASP A 126 -8.51 -0.79 -23.82
CA ASP A 126 -7.38 -0.60 -24.72
C ASP A 126 -6.01 -0.65 -24.01
N HIS A 127 -5.95 -1.19 -22.79
CA HIS A 127 -4.75 -1.19 -21.95
C HIS A 127 -3.54 -1.87 -22.61
N ILE A 128 -2.35 -1.30 -22.41
CA ILE A 128 -1.07 -1.73 -22.99
C ILE A 128 -0.69 -3.17 -22.63
N SER A 129 -1.15 -3.63 -21.46
CA SER A 129 -0.88 -4.99 -21.00
C SER A 129 -1.70 -6.04 -21.75
N PHE A 130 -2.74 -5.66 -22.51
CA PHE A 130 -3.57 -6.65 -23.21
C PHE A 130 -2.98 -7.03 -24.56
N PHE A 131 -2.82 -8.33 -24.79
CA PHE A 131 -2.39 -8.88 -26.08
C PHE A 131 -3.33 -8.44 -27.22
N ASP A 132 -4.64 -8.44 -26.97
CA ASP A 132 -5.64 -8.05 -27.97
C ASP A 132 -5.52 -6.57 -28.36
N SER A 133 -5.00 -5.71 -27.46
CA SER A 133 -4.77 -4.28 -27.70
C SER A 133 -3.40 -3.98 -28.31
N LEU A 134 -2.54 -4.99 -28.51
CA LEU A 134 -1.17 -4.82 -29.02
C LEU A 134 -1.14 -4.09 -30.37
N HIS A 135 -2.11 -4.34 -31.24
CA HIS A 135 -2.19 -3.75 -32.57
C HIS A 135 -2.29 -2.21 -32.56
N LEU A 136 -2.71 -1.61 -31.44
CA LEU A 136 -2.77 -0.15 -31.28
C LEU A 136 -1.38 0.48 -31.06
N ARG A 137 -0.41 -0.32 -30.62
CA ARG A 137 0.92 0.11 -30.17
C ARG A 137 2.07 -0.66 -30.83
N SER A 138 1.79 -1.54 -31.78
CA SER A 138 2.81 -2.39 -32.40
C SER A 138 3.91 -1.60 -33.11
N GLN A 139 3.61 -0.38 -33.57
CA GLN A 139 4.58 0.55 -34.15
C GLN A 139 5.63 1.06 -33.15
N TYR A 140 5.37 0.94 -31.85
CA TYR A 140 6.27 1.34 -30.78
C TYR A 140 7.09 0.17 -30.22
N LEU A 141 6.96 -1.03 -30.79
CA LEU A 141 7.82 -2.15 -30.42
C LEU A 141 9.26 -1.87 -30.82
N THR A 142 10.18 -2.15 -29.91
CA THR A 142 11.61 -1.93 -30.14
C THR A 142 12.21 -3.12 -30.90
N ASN A 143 13.33 -2.89 -31.59
CA ASN A 143 13.99 -3.94 -32.39
C ASN A 143 14.50 -5.14 -31.57
N ASP A 144 14.73 -4.95 -30.27
CA ASP A 144 15.14 -5.96 -29.30
C ASP A 144 13.96 -6.59 -28.54
N SER A 145 12.72 -6.22 -28.87
CA SER A 145 11.53 -6.93 -28.39
C SER A 145 11.39 -8.30 -29.07
N THR A 146 10.61 -9.19 -28.47
CA THR A 146 10.07 -10.36 -29.18
C THR A 146 9.38 -9.88 -30.47
N PRO A 147 9.67 -10.47 -31.65
CA PRO A 147 9.05 -10.07 -32.91
C PRO A 147 7.53 -10.12 -32.85
N LEU A 148 6.84 -9.18 -33.51
CA LEU A 148 5.38 -9.09 -33.49
C LEU A 148 4.70 -10.43 -33.88
N ALA A 149 5.26 -11.14 -34.86
CA ALA A 149 4.73 -12.43 -35.32
C ALA A 149 4.84 -13.55 -34.27
N ASP A 150 5.75 -13.41 -33.29
CA ASP A 150 6.01 -14.38 -32.24
C ASP A 150 5.41 -13.98 -30.89
N LEU A 151 4.80 -12.78 -30.79
CA LEU A 151 4.10 -12.35 -29.59
C LEU A 151 2.78 -13.15 -29.43
N ARG A 152 2.54 -13.59 -28.20
CA ARG A 152 1.33 -14.29 -27.75
C ARG A 152 1.02 -13.87 -26.31
N PRO A 153 -0.16 -14.18 -25.76
CA PRO A 153 -0.39 -14.04 -24.33
C PRO A 153 0.76 -14.66 -23.52
N TYR A 154 1.14 -14.01 -22.43
CA TYR A 154 2.28 -14.26 -21.54
C TYR A 154 3.68 -13.95 -22.12
N SER A 155 3.77 -13.35 -23.32
CA SER A 155 5.05 -12.88 -23.87
C SER A 155 5.45 -11.53 -23.28
N THR A 156 6.75 -11.26 -23.21
CA THR A 156 7.26 -9.91 -22.92
C THR A 156 7.45 -9.14 -24.22
N ALA A 157 6.83 -7.97 -24.31
CA ALA A 157 7.05 -6.95 -25.32
C ALA A 157 7.88 -5.80 -24.73
N ILE A 158 8.70 -5.15 -25.55
CA ILE A 158 9.45 -3.95 -25.16
C ILE A 158 8.94 -2.80 -26.01
N PHE A 159 8.44 -1.75 -25.34
CA PHE A 159 7.87 -0.57 -25.98
C PHE A 159 8.74 0.67 -25.75
N ASP A 160 8.79 1.55 -26.75
CA ASP A 160 9.36 2.89 -26.67
C ASP A 160 8.32 3.89 -27.23
N ILE A 161 7.36 4.26 -26.37
CA ILE A 161 6.22 5.10 -26.73
C ILE A 161 6.61 6.57 -26.47
N PRO A 162 6.46 7.48 -27.47
CA PRO A 162 6.77 8.89 -27.27
C PRO A 162 6.02 9.50 -26.09
N GLY A 163 6.77 10.15 -25.18
CA GLY A 163 6.21 10.76 -23.97
C GLY A 163 6.03 9.79 -22.79
N VAL A 164 6.35 8.51 -22.97
CA VAL A 164 6.42 7.50 -21.92
C VAL A 164 7.85 6.97 -21.86
N ALA A 165 8.31 6.50 -20.70
CA ALA A 165 9.62 5.83 -20.64
C ALA A 165 9.55 4.47 -21.33
N ARG A 166 10.67 4.06 -21.94
CA ARG A 166 10.85 2.71 -22.45
C ARG A 166 10.52 1.68 -21.37
N MET A 167 9.73 0.67 -21.70
CA MET A 167 9.24 -0.32 -20.73
C MET A 167 9.21 -1.73 -21.29
N GLU A 168 9.45 -2.69 -20.41
CA GLU A 168 9.10 -4.10 -20.63
C GLU A 168 7.68 -4.33 -20.12
N GLN A 169 6.84 -5.01 -20.91
CA GLN A 169 5.46 -5.30 -20.60
C GLN A 169 5.15 -6.77 -20.88
N ILE A 170 4.67 -7.49 -19.89
CA ILE A 170 4.07 -8.81 -20.12
C ILE A 170 2.69 -8.61 -20.73
N LEU A 171 2.43 -9.28 -21.86
CA LEU A 171 1.13 -9.25 -22.51
C LEU A 171 0.20 -10.28 -21.87
N TRP A 172 -0.96 -9.87 -21.40
CA TRP A 172 -1.98 -10.71 -20.78
C TRP A 172 -3.21 -10.83 -21.69
N PRO A 173 -4.03 -11.88 -21.54
CA PRO A 173 -5.44 -11.82 -21.94
C PRO A 173 -6.12 -10.62 -21.31
N ALA A 174 -7.17 -10.07 -21.94
CA ALA A 174 -7.96 -9.00 -21.31
C ALA A 174 -8.57 -9.48 -19.98
N HIS A 175 -8.40 -8.67 -18.93
CA HIS A 175 -8.84 -8.98 -17.58
C HIS A 175 -9.09 -7.70 -16.80
N CYS A 176 -9.93 -7.78 -15.76
CA CYS A 176 -10.23 -6.69 -14.85
C CYS A 176 -10.58 -5.38 -15.58
N VAL A 177 -11.33 -5.51 -16.69
CA VAL A 177 -11.71 -4.38 -17.53
C VAL A 177 -12.70 -3.50 -16.77
N GLN A 178 -12.52 -2.19 -16.81
CA GLN A 178 -13.35 -1.23 -16.07
C GLN A 178 -14.85 -1.45 -16.30
N ASN A 179 -15.61 -1.47 -15.21
CA ASN A 179 -17.06 -1.63 -15.20
C ASN A 179 -17.55 -2.98 -15.75
N THR A 180 -16.71 -4.02 -15.71
CA THR A 180 -17.11 -5.40 -16.02
C THR A 180 -17.12 -6.25 -14.76
N SER A 181 -17.90 -7.34 -14.77
CA SER A 181 -17.93 -8.29 -13.65
C SER A 181 -16.57 -8.90 -13.34
N GLY A 182 -15.71 -9.06 -14.36
CA GLY A 182 -14.35 -9.58 -14.20
C GLY A 182 -13.49 -8.74 -13.24
N ALA A 183 -13.78 -7.44 -13.17
CA ALA A 183 -13.07 -6.47 -12.34
C ALA A 183 -13.71 -6.29 -10.94
N GLU A 184 -14.83 -6.94 -10.64
CA GLU A 184 -15.42 -6.91 -9.30
C GLU A 184 -14.63 -7.80 -8.34
N LEU A 185 -14.64 -7.46 -7.04
CA LEU A 185 -14.14 -8.37 -5.99
C LEU A 185 -14.93 -9.67 -6.03
N HIS A 186 -14.26 -10.78 -5.73
CA HIS A 186 -14.89 -12.11 -5.69
C HIS A 186 -16.10 -12.11 -4.75
N PRO A 187 -17.25 -12.70 -5.15
CA PRO A 187 -18.50 -12.55 -4.38
C PRO A 187 -18.42 -13.19 -2.99
N ASP A 188 -17.56 -14.19 -2.82
CA ASP A 188 -17.33 -14.84 -1.54
C ASP A 188 -16.31 -14.11 -0.64
N LEU A 189 -15.64 -13.08 -1.17
CA LEU A 189 -14.76 -12.24 -0.36
C LEU A 189 -15.61 -11.32 0.52
N LYS A 190 -15.34 -11.35 1.83
CA LYS A 190 -15.95 -10.42 2.77
C LYS A 190 -15.43 -9.02 2.52
N VAL A 191 -16.34 -8.11 2.16
CA VAL A 191 -16.07 -6.68 2.07
C VAL A 191 -16.59 -6.01 3.35
N ILE A 192 -15.69 -5.36 4.09
CA ILE A 192 -16.06 -4.66 5.32
C ILE A 192 -16.93 -3.45 4.99
N ASP A 193 -18.09 -3.37 5.64
CA ASP A 193 -18.94 -2.17 5.62
C ASP A 193 -18.54 -1.26 6.78
N GLU A 194 -17.80 -0.20 6.45
CA GLU A 194 -17.32 0.82 7.39
C GLU A 194 -18.46 1.40 8.27
N LYS A 195 -19.70 1.47 7.76
CA LYS A 195 -20.84 2.01 8.55
C LYS A 195 -21.29 1.07 9.65
N ASN A 196 -21.08 -0.23 9.46
CA ASN A 196 -21.54 -1.28 10.34
C ASN A 196 -20.41 -1.83 11.24
N THR A 197 -19.16 -1.50 10.94
CA THR A 197 -17.99 -1.90 11.72
C THR A 197 -17.38 -0.69 12.43
N ARG A 198 -17.48 -0.64 13.76
CA ARG A 198 -16.91 0.47 14.53
C ARG A 198 -15.38 0.48 14.44
N ASN A 199 -14.83 1.67 14.24
CA ASN A 199 -13.40 1.98 14.36
C ASN A 199 -12.48 1.28 13.34
N ILE A 200 -12.98 0.98 12.14
CA ILE A 200 -12.16 0.53 11.02
C ILE A 200 -12.23 1.54 9.88
N SER A 201 -11.10 1.81 9.21
CA SER A 201 -11.07 2.57 7.97
C SER A 201 -11.00 1.61 6.77
N VAL A 202 -11.90 1.76 5.81
CA VAL A 202 -11.90 0.93 4.59
C VAL A 202 -11.43 1.77 3.40
N ILE A 203 -10.44 1.27 2.65
CA ILE A 203 -9.84 1.98 1.52
C ILE A 203 -9.97 1.10 0.27
N HIS A 204 -10.41 1.71 -0.84
CA HIS A 204 -10.40 1.08 -2.16
C HIS A 204 -9.37 1.78 -3.05
N ILE A 205 -8.43 1.02 -3.61
CA ILE A 205 -7.40 1.53 -4.51
C ILE A 205 -7.56 0.90 -5.88
N TYR A 206 -7.73 1.73 -6.90
CA TYR A 206 -7.79 1.30 -8.30
C TYR A 206 -6.43 1.55 -8.95
N LYS A 207 -5.83 0.51 -9.52
CA LYS A 207 -4.53 0.54 -10.21
C LYS A 207 -4.67 0.09 -11.66
N GLY A 208 -3.67 0.39 -12.48
CA GLY A 208 -3.68 0.02 -13.90
C GLY A 208 -4.69 0.81 -14.74
N THR A 209 -5.09 1.99 -14.27
CA THR A 209 -6.20 2.76 -14.85
C THR A 209 -5.84 3.56 -16.10
N LYS A 210 -4.56 3.63 -16.46
CA LYS A 210 -4.04 4.37 -17.61
C LYS A 210 -3.75 3.43 -18.76
N SER A 211 -4.19 3.75 -19.97
CA SER A 211 -4.05 2.84 -21.12
C SER A 211 -2.61 2.50 -21.50
N ASP A 212 -1.66 3.41 -21.28
CA ASP A 212 -0.27 3.25 -21.75
C ASP A 212 0.72 2.80 -20.69
N ILE A 213 0.27 2.56 -19.45
CA ILE A 213 1.15 2.17 -18.36
C ILE A 213 0.44 1.25 -17.37
N ASP A 214 1.04 0.08 -17.18
CA ASP A 214 0.58 -0.93 -16.24
C ASP A 214 1.00 -0.61 -14.80
N SER A 215 0.34 -1.22 -13.82
CA SER A 215 0.57 -0.98 -12.40
C SER A 215 0.32 -2.24 -11.59
N TYR A 216 1.36 -3.06 -11.41
CA TYR A 216 1.27 -4.23 -10.54
C TYR A 216 1.21 -3.84 -9.07
N SER A 217 2.01 -2.83 -8.67
CA SER A 217 1.98 -2.35 -7.30
C SER A 217 0.71 -1.54 -7.03
N ALA A 218 0.13 -1.73 -5.85
CA ALA A 218 -0.94 -0.88 -5.35
C ALA A 218 -0.46 0.52 -4.93
N PHE A 219 0.86 0.78 -4.93
CA PHE A 219 1.44 2.07 -4.56
C PHE A 219 1.86 2.92 -5.76
N TRP A 220 2.44 2.29 -6.79
CA TRP A 220 3.06 2.98 -7.93
C TRP A 220 2.80 2.23 -9.23
N ASP A 221 2.74 2.97 -10.34
CA ASP A 221 2.81 2.36 -11.65
C ASP A 221 4.18 1.71 -11.94
N ASN A 222 4.26 0.89 -12.98
CA ASN A 222 5.46 0.08 -13.27
C ASN A 222 6.70 0.93 -13.61
N LEU A 223 6.52 2.20 -13.98
CA LEU A 223 7.62 3.14 -14.23
C LEU A 223 7.86 4.10 -13.06
N LYS A 224 7.08 3.99 -11.98
CA LYS A 224 7.08 4.91 -10.83
C LYS A 224 6.89 6.38 -11.23
N LEU A 225 6.13 6.63 -12.30
CA LEU A 225 5.80 7.97 -12.78
C LEU A 225 4.60 8.57 -12.04
N SER A 226 3.72 7.72 -11.53
CA SER A 226 2.58 8.11 -10.72
C SER A 226 2.33 7.17 -9.55
N GLU A 227 1.93 7.78 -8.44
CA GLU A 227 1.46 7.12 -7.23
C GLU A 227 -0.05 6.89 -7.31
N THR A 228 -0.51 5.79 -6.72
CA THR A 228 -1.90 5.72 -6.25
C THR A 228 -2.06 6.56 -4.99
N THR A 229 -3.27 6.64 -4.45
CA THR A 229 -3.49 7.33 -3.16
C THR A 229 -3.11 6.48 -1.95
N LEU A 230 -2.68 5.23 -2.12
CA LEU A 230 -2.50 4.27 -1.02
C LEU A 230 -1.55 4.79 0.05
N GLN A 231 -0.37 5.27 -0.34
CA GLN A 231 0.63 5.78 0.61
C GLN A 231 0.08 6.93 1.45
N GLN A 232 -0.60 7.89 0.81
CA GLN A 232 -1.20 9.03 1.48
C GLN A 232 -2.33 8.60 2.44
N GLN A 233 -3.14 7.61 2.05
CA GLN A 233 -4.21 7.09 2.90
C GLN A 233 -3.67 6.32 4.10
N LEU A 234 -2.63 5.50 3.95
CA LEU A 234 -1.98 4.81 5.07
C LEU A 234 -1.37 5.81 6.06
N GLN A 235 -0.67 6.83 5.56
CA GLN A 235 -0.11 7.90 6.39
C GLN A 235 -1.20 8.68 7.13
N LYS A 236 -2.29 9.05 6.44
CA LYS A 236 -3.44 9.74 7.04
C LYS A 236 -4.07 8.92 8.17
N ASN A 237 -4.12 7.60 8.02
CA ASN A 237 -4.62 6.69 9.05
C ASN A 237 -3.55 6.33 10.10
N ARG A 238 -2.33 6.90 10.01
CA ARG A 238 -1.22 6.66 10.94
C ARG A 238 -0.82 5.18 11.03
N VAL A 239 -0.98 4.44 9.92
CA VAL A 239 -0.61 3.02 9.85
C VAL A 239 0.87 2.86 10.15
N THR A 240 1.20 1.94 11.05
CA THR A 240 2.58 1.60 11.41
C THR A 240 3.00 0.21 10.93
N HIS A 241 2.04 -0.68 10.69
CA HIS A 241 2.28 -2.05 10.22
C HIS A 241 1.34 -2.40 9.08
N VAL A 242 1.90 -2.98 8.02
CA VAL A 242 1.19 -3.43 6.83
C VAL A 242 1.35 -4.93 6.70
N TYR A 243 0.25 -5.61 6.42
CA TYR A 243 0.16 -7.04 6.10
C TYR A 243 -0.45 -7.16 4.70
N GLU A 244 0.11 -8.02 3.85
CA GLU A 244 -0.33 -8.29 2.47
C GLU A 244 -0.35 -9.79 2.15
#